data_AF-A0A940CC69-F1
#
_entry.id   AF-A0A940CC69-F1
#
_cell.length_a   1.000
_cell.length_b   1.000
_cell.length_c   1.000
_cell.angle_alpha   90.00
_cell.angle_beta   90.00
_cell.angle_gamma   90.00
#
_symmetry.space_group_name_H-M   'P 1'
#
loop_
_entity.id
_entity.type
_entity.pdbx_description
1 polymer ?
#
loop_
_entity_poly.entity_id
_entity_poly.type
_entity_poly.pdbx_seq_one_letter_code
_entity_poly.pdbx_strand_id
1 'polypeptide(L)' 'MKKTGKRIGALFIAFILVFALFCSLASGDDDSGSSGSKDKGGKTATCNYCHGTGKVKGETCPWCGGSGKTYDNYFNDILD' A
#
# COMPACT_ATOMS: atom_id res chain seq x y z
N MET A 1 -36.87 39.82 -27.82
CA MET A 1 -36.24 38.50 -28.11
C MET A 1 -35.79 37.87 -26.80
N LYS A 2 -36.12 36.59 -26.60
CA LYS A 2 -36.22 35.87 -25.31
C LYS A 2 -34.84 35.47 -24.79
N LYS A 3 -34.41 35.93 -23.62
CA LYS A 3 -33.18 35.42 -22.94
C LYS A 3 -33.57 34.58 -21.72
N THR A 4 -34.09 33.38 -21.97
CA THR A 4 -34.34 32.36 -20.96
C THR A 4 -33.08 31.50 -20.83
N GLY A 5 -32.20 31.84 -19.88
CA GLY A 5 -30.89 31.17 -19.74
C GLY A 5 -30.37 31.10 -18.30
N LYS A 6 -31.27 30.97 -17.32
CA LYS A 6 -30.91 30.98 -15.88
C LYS A 6 -31.50 29.78 -15.10
N ARG A 7 -31.67 28.61 -15.73
CA ARG A 7 -32.22 27.42 -15.04
C ARG A 7 -31.32 26.19 -15.02
N ILE A 8 -30.27 26.18 -15.85
CA ILE A 8 -29.31 25.06 -15.89
C ILE A 8 -28.42 25.06 -14.64
N GLY A 9 -27.98 26.23 -14.15
CA GLY A 9 -27.15 26.31 -12.94
C GLY A 9 -27.86 25.81 -11.68
N ALA A 10 -29.15 26.13 -11.50
CA ALA A 10 -29.91 25.70 -10.33
C ALA A 10 -30.13 24.18 -10.31
N LEU A 11 -30.38 23.56 -11.48
CA LEU A 11 -30.51 22.11 -11.60
C LEU A 11 -29.18 21.39 -11.43
N PHE A 12 -28.07 21.98 -11.89
CA PHE A 12 -26.73 21.41 -11.72
C PHE A 12 -26.28 21.42 -10.26
N ILE A 13 -26.54 22.52 -9.54
CA ILE A 13 -26.27 22.63 -8.10
C ILE A 13 -27.12 21.63 -7.31
N ALA A 14 -28.41 21.50 -7.65
CA ALA A 14 -29.26 20.49 -7.02
C ALA A 14 -28.74 19.07 -7.22
N PHE A 15 -28.23 18.74 -8.42
CA PHE A 15 -27.67 17.43 -8.72
C PHE A 15 -26.37 17.14 -7.95
N ILE A 16 -25.47 18.14 -7.83
CA ILE A 16 -24.24 18.04 -7.03
C ILE A 16 -24.56 17.82 -5.55
N LEU A 17 -25.54 18.53 -5.00
CA LEU A 17 -25.93 18.39 -3.60
C LEU A 17 -26.56 17.02 -3.30
N VAL A 18 -27.37 16.48 -4.23
CA VAL A 18 -27.95 15.14 -4.09
C VAL A 18 -26.86 14.06 -4.19
N PHE A 19 -25.92 14.19 -5.13
CA PHE A 19 -24.82 13.24 -5.27
C PHE A 19 -23.88 13.25 -4.05
N ALA A 20 -23.58 14.44 -3.50
CA ALA A 20 -22.78 14.57 -2.28
C ALA A 20 -23.49 13.96 -1.05
N LEU A 21 -24.80 14.16 -0.91
CA LEU A 21 -25.59 13.53 0.16
C LEU A 21 -25.61 12.00 0.04
N PHE A 22 -25.65 11.49 -1.19
CA PHE A 22 -25.65 10.05 -1.48
C PHE A 22 -24.26 9.42 -1.27
N CYS A 23 -23.19 10.13 -1.61
CA CYS A 23 -21.81 9.72 -1.32
C CYS A 23 -21.62 9.53 0.19
N SER A 24 -22.11 10.47 1.01
CA SER A 24 -22.05 10.36 2.47
C SER A 24 -22.88 9.20 3.06
N LEU A 25 -23.86 8.67 2.31
CA LEU A 25 -24.64 7.50 2.74
C LEU A 25 -24.02 6.16 2.29
N ALA A 26 -23.16 6.18 1.27
CA ALA A 26 -22.54 4.99 0.69
C ALA A 26 -21.10 4.75 1.18
N SER A 27 -20.53 5.63 2.01
CA SER A 27 -19.26 5.46 2.72
C SER A 27 -19.36 4.41 3.84
N GLY A 28 -19.73 3.19 3.47
CA GLY A 28 -19.35 1.98 4.19
C GLY A 28 -17.96 1.56 3.70
N ASP A 29 -16.97 2.40 4.02
CA ASP A 29 -15.57 2.17 3.67
C ASP A 29 -14.96 1.20 4.70
N ASP A 30 -15.25 -0.10 4.57
CA ASP A 30 -14.41 -1.15 5.17
C ASP A 30 -13.16 -1.33 4.31
N ASP A 31 -12.35 -0.28 4.19
CA ASP A 31 -11.00 -0.32 3.65
C ASP A 31 -10.06 -0.95 4.69
N SER A 32 -10.14 -2.28 4.84
CA SER A 32 -9.00 -3.06 5.34
C SER A 32 -7.95 -3.14 4.23
N GLY A 33 -7.42 -1.99 3.82
CA GLY A 33 -6.19 -1.87 3.05
C GLY A 33 -5.02 -2.36 3.89
N SER A 34 -4.88 -3.68 4.05
CA SER A 34 -3.64 -4.28 4.51
C SER A 34 -2.63 -4.16 3.38
N SER A 35 -1.98 -2.99 3.29
CA SER A 35 -0.69 -2.84 2.62
C SER A 35 0.38 -3.54 3.47
N GLY A 36 0.23 -4.86 3.55
CA GLY A 36 1.25 -5.79 3.98
C GLY A 36 1.29 -6.84 2.91
N SER A 37 2.23 -6.69 1.99
CA SER A 37 2.67 -7.75 1.09
C SER A 37 2.81 -9.02 1.93
N LYS A 38 1.83 -9.95 1.87
CA LYS A 38 2.02 -11.30 2.39
C LYS A 38 2.85 -12.02 1.36
N ASP A 39 4.10 -11.58 1.31
CA ASP A 39 5.23 -12.37 0.91
C ASP A 39 5.02 -13.73 1.56
N LYS A 40 5.04 -14.80 0.75
CA LYS A 40 5.33 -16.13 1.25
C LYS A 40 6.78 -16.08 1.76
N GLY A 41 6.96 -15.42 2.89
CA GLY A 41 8.23 -14.97 3.40
C GLY A 41 8.88 -16.14 4.09
N GLY A 42 9.70 -16.89 3.35
CA GLY A 42 10.72 -17.72 3.96
C GLY A 42 11.44 -16.90 5.02
N LYS A 43 11.63 -17.48 6.21
CA LYS A 43 12.15 -16.77 7.39
C LYS A 43 13.41 -15.98 7.00
N THR A 44 13.30 -14.65 6.99
CA THR A 44 14.44 -13.79 6.70
C THR A 44 15.13 -13.45 8.01
N ALA A 45 16.38 -13.89 8.16
CA ALA A 45 17.21 -13.54 9.30
C ALA A 45 18.04 -12.29 8.98
N THR A 46 18.38 -11.51 10.01
CA THR A 46 19.34 -10.41 9.88
C THR A 46 20.68 -10.96 9.43
N CYS A 47 21.27 -10.36 8.40
CA CYS A 47 22.57 -10.80 7.91
C CYS A 47 23.65 -10.59 8.98
N ASN A 48 24.26 -11.68 9.46
CA ASN A 48 25.30 -11.64 10.50
C ASN A 48 26.58 -10.91 10.07
N TYR A 49 26.80 -10.67 8.78
CA TYR A 49 28.02 -10.01 8.29
C TYR A 49 27.91 -8.49 8.27
N CYS A 50 26.75 -7.96 7.88
CA CYS A 50 26.51 -6.52 7.87
C CYS A 50 25.59 -6.06 9.00
N HIS A 51 25.11 -6.97 9.84
CA HIS A 51 24.23 -6.69 10.97
C HIS A 51 22.97 -5.90 10.55
N GLY A 52 22.42 -6.22 9.38
CA GLY A 52 21.24 -5.54 8.84
C GLY A 52 21.52 -4.25 8.07
N THR A 53 22.75 -3.74 8.07
CA THR A 53 23.07 -2.47 7.40
C THR A 53 23.15 -2.57 5.87
N GLY A 54 23.28 -3.79 5.33
CA GLY A 54 23.48 -4.02 3.89
C GLY A 54 24.86 -3.58 3.38
N LYS A 55 25.75 -3.08 4.25
CA LYS A 55 27.08 -2.63 3.86
C LYS A 55 28.15 -3.12 4.83
N VAL A 56 29.34 -3.38 4.32
CA VAL A 56 30.52 -3.70 5.13
C VAL A 56 31.63 -2.77 4.66
N LYS A 57 32.20 -1.97 5.59
CA LYS A 57 33.23 -0.95 5.29
C LYS A 57 32.83 0.05 4.19
N GLY A 58 31.53 0.36 4.09
CA GLY A 58 30.98 1.34 3.13
C GLY A 58 30.60 0.74 1.77
N GLU A 59 31.03 -0.49 1.48
CA GLU A 59 30.69 -1.20 0.24
C GLU A 59 29.48 -2.13 0.45
N THR A 60 28.78 -2.46 -0.63
CA THR A 60 27.63 -3.39 -0.60
C THR A 60 28.06 -4.73 0.00
N CYS A 61 27.31 -5.22 0.98
CA CYS A 61 27.64 -6.48 1.65
C CYS A 61 27.53 -7.65 0.66
N PRO A 62 28.63 -8.39 0.37
CA PRO A 62 28.60 -9.48 -0.62
C PRO A 62 27.76 -10.69 -0.18
N TRP A 63 27.51 -10.83 1.13
CA TRP A 63 26.83 -12.00 1.70
C TRP A 63 25.32 -11.91 1.57
N CYS A 64 24.75 -10.71 1.70
CA CYS A 64 23.33 -10.48 1.52
C CYS A 64 23.00 -9.70 0.23
N GLY A 65 24.02 -9.35 -0.57
CA GLY A 65 23.85 -8.53 -1.77
C GLY A 65 23.32 -7.12 -1.51
N GLY A 66 23.52 -6.58 -0.30
CA GLY A 66 23.02 -5.25 0.08
C GLY A 66 21.64 -5.22 0.75
N SER A 67 20.94 -6.35 0.80
CA SER A 67 19.59 -6.42 1.38
C SER A 67 19.54 -6.29 2.91
N GLY A 68 20.66 -6.52 3.60
CA GLY A 68 20.71 -6.60 5.06
C GLY A 68 20.07 -7.86 5.65
N LYS A 69 19.46 -8.71 4.82
CA LYS A 69 18.75 -9.91 5.24
C LYS A 69 19.28 -11.12 4.48
N THR A 70 19.26 -12.27 5.13
CA THR A 70 19.60 -13.56 4.52
C THR A 70 18.39 -14.47 4.64
N TYR A 71 18.00 -15.10 3.54
CA TYR A 71 16.97 -16.12 3.56
C TYR A 71 17.55 -17.34 4.26
N ASP A 72 16.94 -17.72 5.39
CA ASP A 72 17.26 -18.99 6.00
C ASP A 72 16.54 -20.07 5.20
N ASN A 73 17.19 -20.58 4.15
CA ASN A 73 16.63 -21.61 3.27
C ASN A 73 16.72 -23.00 3.92
N TYR A 74 16.39 -23.09 5.21
CA TYR A 74 16.59 -24.29 6.00
C TYR A 74 15.23 -24.86 6.38
N PHE A 75 14.65 -25.66 5.48
CA PHE A 75 13.97 -26.94 5.77
C PHE A 75 12.83 -26.99 6.84
N ASN A 76 12.55 -25.93 7.57
CA ASN A 76 11.69 -25.88 8.75
C ASN A 76 10.24 -25.51 8.43
N ASP A 77 9.90 -25.38 7.15
CA ASP A 77 8.51 -25.38 6.69
C ASP A 77 8.05 -26.81 6.30
N ILE A 78 8.91 -27.84 6.44
CA ILE A 78 8.60 -29.26 6.14
C ILE A 78 8.22 -30.05 7.41
N LEU A 79 8.37 -29.46 8.60
CA LEU A 79 8.06 -30.07 9.90
C LEU A 79 6.96 -29.31 10.67
N ASP A 80 5.92 -28.82 9.97
CA ASP A 80 4.62 -28.47 10.56
C ASP A 80 3.53 -29.37 9.96
#